data_AF-A0A550IC40-F1
#
_entry.id   AF-A0A550IC40-F1
#
_cell.length_a   1.000
_cell.length_b   1.000
_cell.length_c   1.000
_cell.angle_alpha   90.00
_cell.angle_beta   90.00
_cell.angle_gamma   90.00
#
_symmetry.space_group_name_H-M   'P 1'
#
loop_
_entity.id
_entity.type
_entity.pdbx_description
1 polymer ?
#
loop_
_entity_poly.entity_id
_entity_poly.type
_entity_poly.pdbx_seq_one_letter_code
_entity_poly.pdbx_strand_id
1 'polypeptide(L)'
;MPETTTTTEKNLALLHTAYKALERGDLDACAEMLTENFIANVPGLPDPLHGSQIWRLGAQAMWDGFPDLRIKVEDMFGADDKVAVRVHFRGTHRGTFQGIPATDRPVSFRSIELYRVEGDRIAEEWVAPDMISLMQQISPTPTDH
;
A
#
# COMPACT_ATOMS: atom_id res chain seq x y z
N MET A 1 -6.41 -1.97 37.35
CA MET A 1 -5.12 -2.40 36.80
C MET A 1 -4.99 -1.81 35.42
N PRO A 2 -3.87 -1.20 35.01
CA PRO A 2 -3.72 -0.76 33.63
C PRO A 2 -3.63 -2.01 32.74
N GLU A 3 -4.47 -2.08 31.71
CA GLU A 3 -4.38 -3.14 30.69
C GLU A 3 -3.05 -2.98 29.95
N THR A 4 -2.17 -3.98 30.07
CA THR A 4 -0.92 -4.02 29.31
C THR A 4 -1.28 -4.24 27.84
N THR A 5 -1.18 -3.20 27.01
CA THR A 5 -1.41 -3.31 25.57
C THR A 5 -0.54 -4.43 25.00
N THR A 6 -1.19 -5.41 24.38
CA THR A 6 -0.54 -6.56 23.76
C THR A 6 0.32 -6.12 22.57
N THR A 7 1.33 -6.92 22.22
CA THR A 7 2.17 -6.66 21.02
C THR A 7 1.30 -6.53 19.77
N THR A 8 0.28 -7.37 19.62
CA THR A 8 -0.65 -7.32 18.49
C THR A 8 -1.44 -6.01 18.43
N GLU A 9 -1.94 -5.50 19.56
CA GLU A 9 -2.64 -4.21 19.60
C GLU A 9 -1.72 -3.04 19.20
N LYS A 10 -0.44 -3.08 19.61
CA LYS A 10 0.56 -2.08 19.18
C LYS A 10 0.82 -2.15 17.68
N ASN A 11 0.94 -3.36 17.13
CA ASN A 11 1.15 -3.58 15.70
C ASN A 11 -0.04 -3.08 14.88
N LEU A 12 -1.27 -3.35 15.34
CA LEU A 12 -2.50 -2.82 14.72
C LEU A 12 -2.52 -1.29 14.76
N ALA A 13 -2.17 -0.68 15.89
CA ALA A 13 -2.11 0.78 16.03
C ALA A 13 -1.06 1.41 15.10
N LEU A 14 0.10 0.77 14.94
CA LEU A 14 1.14 1.19 14.00
C LEU A 14 0.59 1.17 12.56
N LEU A 15 0.00 0.05 12.12
CA LEU A 15 -0.52 -0.06 10.75
C LEU A 15 -1.70 0.89 10.52
N HIS A 16 -2.59 1.10 11.49
CA HIS A 16 -3.62 2.13 11.39
C HIS A 16 -3.03 3.53 11.19
N THR A 17 -1.93 3.84 11.87
CA THR A 17 -1.23 5.13 11.71
C THR A 17 -0.60 5.23 10.33
N ALA A 18 0.00 4.15 9.82
CA ALA A 18 0.54 4.05 8.47
C ALA A 18 -0.52 4.31 7.39
N TYR A 19 -1.67 3.63 7.42
CA TYR A 19 -2.73 3.89 6.44
C TYR A 19 -3.33 5.28 6.54
N LYS A 20 -3.42 5.87 7.74
CA LYS A 20 -3.86 7.27 7.89
C LYS A 20 -2.88 8.25 7.28
N ALA A 21 -1.57 8.01 7.42
CA ALA A 21 -0.54 8.83 6.76
C ALA A 21 -0.62 8.67 5.24
N LEU A 22 -0.75 7.42 4.77
CA LEU A 22 -0.87 7.11 3.36
C LEU A 22 -2.11 7.77 2.76
N GLU A 23 -3.28 7.71 3.41
CA GLU A 23 -4.51 8.38 2.94
C GLU A 23 -4.36 9.90 2.77
N ARG A 24 -3.46 10.53 3.53
CA ARG A 24 -3.15 11.97 3.40
C ARG A 24 -2.08 12.26 2.33
N GLY A 25 -1.53 11.24 1.68
CA GLY A 25 -0.39 11.37 0.77
C GLY A 25 0.93 11.67 1.48
N ASP A 26 1.01 11.45 2.80
CA ASP A 26 2.21 11.73 3.60
C ASP A 26 3.20 10.56 3.52
N LEU A 27 3.89 10.47 2.39
CA LEU A 27 4.81 9.37 2.08
C LEU A 27 6.07 9.40 2.95
N ASP A 28 6.48 10.58 3.41
CA ASP A 28 7.59 10.73 4.36
C ASP A 28 7.25 10.10 5.70
N ALA A 29 6.09 10.43 6.29
CA ALA A 29 5.65 9.80 7.53
C ALA A 29 5.50 8.29 7.39
N CYS A 30 5.03 7.80 6.23
CA CYS A 30 4.96 6.36 5.97
C CYS A 30 6.35 5.71 5.96
N ALA A 31 7.31 6.31 5.25
CA ALA A 31 8.67 5.79 5.17
C ALA A 31 9.37 5.79 6.54
N GLU A 32 9.08 6.78 7.40
CA GLU A 32 9.59 6.84 8.78
C GLU A 32 9.06 5.71 9.68
N MET A 33 7.95 5.07 9.33
CA MET A 33 7.42 3.90 10.06
C MET A 33 8.03 2.57 9.61
N LEU A 34 8.84 2.57 8.54
CA LEU A 34 9.54 1.39 8.06
C LEU A 34 10.89 1.21 8.78
N THR A 35 11.39 -0.02 8.82
CA THR A 35 12.79 -0.27 9.18
C THR A 35 13.72 0.16 8.04
N GLU A 36 14.99 0.42 8.36
CA GLU A 36 16.00 0.71 7.34
C GLU A 36 16.17 -0.46 6.36
N ASN A 37 16.15 -1.69 6.90
CA ASN A 37 16.26 -2.95 6.14
C ASN A 37 14.90 -3.50 5.69
N PHE A 38 13.92 -2.64 5.43
CA PHE A 38 12.59 -3.04 5.01
C PHE A 38 12.62 -3.98 3.80
N ILE A 39 11.76 -5.00 3.81
CA ILE A 39 11.63 -5.98 2.72
C ILE A 39 10.24 -5.88 2.09
N ALA A 40 10.18 -5.65 0.78
CA ALA A 40 8.93 -5.67 0.03
C ALA A 40 8.85 -6.90 -0.87
N ASN A 41 7.88 -7.77 -0.57
CA ASN A 41 7.55 -8.93 -1.39
C ASN A 41 6.42 -8.55 -2.35
N VAL A 42 6.78 -8.26 -3.61
CA VAL A 42 5.86 -7.79 -4.64
C VAL A 42 5.58 -8.90 -5.67
N PRO A 43 4.30 -9.21 -5.98
CA PRO A 43 3.95 -10.24 -6.95
C PRO A 43 4.54 -9.96 -8.32
N GLY A 44 5.09 -11.00 -8.95
CA GLY A 44 5.69 -10.92 -10.28
C GLY A 44 7.19 -10.59 -10.28
N LEU A 45 7.78 -10.25 -9.14
CA LEU A 45 9.23 -10.16 -8.98
C LEU A 45 9.81 -11.48 -8.46
N PRO A 46 10.96 -11.94 -8.99
CA PRO A 46 11.59 -13.18 -8.55
C PRO A 46 12.20 -13.08 -7.15
N ASP A 47 12.66 -11.87 -6.79
CA ASP A 47 13.36 -11.59 -5.54
C ASP A 47 12.66 -10.44 -4.79
N PRO A 48 12.66 -10.46 -3.45
CA PRO A 48 12.18 -9.33 -2.65
C PRO A 48 13.01 -8.07 -2.91
N LEU A 49 12.34 -6.92 -2.77
CA LEU A 49 13.01 -5.63 -2.82
C LEU A 49 13.46 -5.21 -1.42
N HIS A 50 14.60 -4.55 -1.32
CA HIS A 50 15.19 -4.16 -0.04
C HIS A 50 15.32 -2.64 0.08
N GLY A 51 15.06 -2.14 1.29
CA GLY A 51 15.19 -0.74 1.69
C GLY A 51 13.87 0.04 1.61
N SER A 52 13.64 0.89 2.60
CA SER A 52 12.43 1.74 2.71
C SER A 52 12.22 2.66 1.51
N GLN A 53 13.30 3.03 0.82
CA GLN A 53 13.23 3.88 -0.39
C GLN A 53 12.49 3.20 -1.55
N ILE A 54 12.52 1.87 -1.63
CA ILE A 54 11.81 1.14 -2.69
C ILE A 54 10.30 1.20 -2.46
N TRP A 55 9.85 1.05 -1.21
CA TRP A 55 8.45 1.27 -0.84
C TRP A 55 8.00 2.67 -1.26
N ARG A 56 8.81 3.69 -0.94
CA ARG A 56 8.50 5.09 -1.30
C ARG A 56 8.35 5.27 -2.81
N LEU A 57 9.21 4.64 -3.61
CA LEU A 57 9.13 4.75 -5.07
C LEU A 57 7.83 4.15 -5.61
N GLY A 58 7.43 2.98 -5.11
CA GLY A 58 6.16 2.35 -5.49
C GLY A 58 4.95 3.17 -5.04
N ALA A 59 4.96 3.69 -3.82
CA ALA A 59 3.91 4.55 -3.31
C ALA A 59 3.81 5.86 -4.10
N GLN A 60 4.94 6.49 -4.44
CA GLN A 60 4.96 7.71 -5.26
C GLN A 60 4.38 7.44 -6.65
N ALA A 61 4.75 6.34 -7.31
CA ALA A 61 4.19 5.99 -8.61
C ALA A 61 2.67 5.80 -8.57
N MET A 62 2.13 5.24 -7.47
CA MET A 62 0.69 5.13 -7.26
C MET A 62 0.04 6.52 -7.10
N TRP A 63 0.62 7.40 -6.29
CA TRP A 63 0.10 8.75 -6.08
C TRP A 63 0.21 9.64 -7.32
N ASP A 64 1.26 9.48 -8.12
CA ASP A 64 1.43 10.20 -9.38
C ASP A 64 0.38 9.76 -10.40
N GLY A 65 0.11 8.45 -10.51
CA GLY A 65 -0.93 7.91 -11.40
C GLY A 65 -2.36 8.28 -10.97
N PHE A 66 -2.60 8.33 -9.65
CA PHE A 66 -3.91 8.51 -9.05
C PHE A 66 -3.87 9.58 -7.94
N PRO A 67 -3.77 10.87 -8.29
CA PRO A 67 -3.55 11.95 -7.31
C PRO A 67 -4.74 12.21 -6.37
N ASP A 68 -5.92 11.67 -6.67
CA ASP A 68 -7.13 11.72 -5.84
C ASP A 68 -7.44 10.37 -5.17
N LEU A 69 -6.41 9.53 -4.97
CA LEU A 69 -6.54 8.21 -4.34
C LEU A 69 -7.22 8.30 -2.98
N ARG A 70 -8.24 7.47 -2.79
CA ARG A 70 -8.95 7.20 -1.54
C ARG A 70 -8.65 5.79 -1.11
N ILE A 71 -8.25 5.64 0.14
CA ILE A 71 -7.79 4.37 0.70
C ILE A 71 -8.73 4.02 1.83
N LYS A 72 -9.40 2.87 1.73
CA LYS A 72 -10.30 2.38 2.77
C LYS A 72 -9.81 1.02 3.26
N VAL A 73 -9.35 0.96 4.50
CA VAL A 73 -9.14 -0.31 5.20
C VAL A 73 -10.52 -0.97 5.39
N GLU A 74 -10.72 -2.13 4.78
CA GLU A 74 -11.95 -2.93 4.90
C GLU A 74 -11.86 -3.89 6.08
N ASP A 75 -10.72 -4.57 6.25
CA ASP A 75 -10.41 -5.41 7.42
C ASP A 75 -8.97 -5.19 7.86
N MET A 76 -8.72 -5.31 9.17
CA MET A 76 -7.38 -5.35 9.74
C MET A 76 -7.38 -6.25 10.97
N PHE A 77 -6.48 -7.22 11.02
CA PHE A 77 -6.33 -8.12 12.15
C PHE A 77 -4.87 -8.56 12.28
N GLY A 78 -4.46 -8.97 13.47
CA GLY A 78 -3.08 -9.34 13.73
C GLY A 78 -2.95 -10.61 14.56
N ALA A 79 -1.78 -11.21 14.48
CA ALA A 79 -1.35 -12.33 15.29
C ALA A 79 0.16 -12.21 15.49
N ASP A 80 0.60 -12.30 16.75
CA ASP A 80 2.01 -12.14 17.13
C ASP A 80 2.63 -10.84 16.57
N ASP A 81 3.61 -10.99 15.69
CA ASP A 81 4.36 -9.92 15.01
C ASP A 81 3.75 -9.51 13.67
N LYS A 82 2.62 -10.09 13.25
CA LYS A 82 2.04 -9.88 11.92
C LYS A 82 0.68 -9.18 11.95
N VAL A 83 0.42 -8.39 10.92
CA VAL A 83 -0.85 -7.70 10.67
C VAL A 83 -1.27 -7.97 9.23
N ALA A 84 -2.46 -8.53 9.05
CA ALA A 84 -3.11 -8.68 7.76
C ALA A 84 -4.11 -7.55 7.55
N VAL A 85 -4.15 -7.04 6.32
CA VAL A 85 -4.99 -5.91 5.93
C VAL A 85 -5.66 -6.22 4.60
N ARG A 86 -6.97 -5.99 4.55
CA ARG A 86 -7.70 -5.91 3.28
C ARG A 86 -8.07 -4.46 3.04
N VAL A 87 -7.62 -3.91 1.93
CA VAL A 87 -7.75 -2.48 1.63
C VAL A 87 -8.38 -2.27 0.25
N HIS A 88 -9.23 -1.26 0.14
CA HIS A 88 -9.89 -0.83 -1.08
C HIS A 88 -9.40 0.55 -1.50
N PHE A 89 -8.77 0.59 -2.67
CA PHE A 89 -8.32 1.81 -3.34
C PHE A 89 -9.35 2.29 -4.37
N ARG A 90 -9.61 3.59 -4.40
CA ARG A 90 -10.42 4.26 -5.44
C ARG A 90 -9.75 5.55 -5.86
N GLY A 91 -9.84 5.94 -7.12
CA GLY A 91 -9.30 7.21 -7.59
C GLY A 91 -9.63 7.45 -9.06
N THR A 92 -8.92 8.38 -9.66
CA THR A 92 -9.00 8.71 -11.09
C THR A 92 -7.61 8.62 -11.71
N HIS A 93 -7.48 7.94 -12.85
CA HIS A 93 -6.21 7.83 -13.56
C HIS A 93 -5.84 9.15 -14.25
N ARG A 94 -5.12 10.02 -13.54
CA ARG A 94 -4.78 11.40 -13.97
C ARG A 94 -3.30 11.65 -14.22
N GLY A 95 -2.45 10.69 -13.89
CA GLY A 95 -1.03 10.71 -14.26
C GLY A 95 -0.64 9.46 -15.02
N THR A 96 0.64 9.36 -15.37
CA THR A 96 1.18 8.17 -16.02
C THR A 96 1.39 7.07 -15.01
N PHE A 97 0.79 5.91 -15.22
CA PHE A 97 0.99 4.72 -14.38
C PHE A 97 1.47 3.54 -15.23
N GLN A 98 2.59 2.91 -14.84
CA GLN A 98 3.16 1.75 -15.56
C GLN A 98 3.35 2.00 -17.07
N GLY A 99 3.71 3.22 -17.45
CA GLY A 99 3.90 3.64 -18.84
C GLY A 99 2.62 3.98 -19.60
N ILE A 100 1.44 3.83 -18.99
CA ILE A 100 0.15 4.21 -19.58
C ILE A 100 -0.15 5.67 -19.22
N PRO A 101 -0.35 6.56 -20.21
CA PRO A 101 -0.75 7.95 -19.96
C PRO A 101 -2.12 8.04 -19.29
N ALA A 102 -2.38 9.16 -18.61
CA ALA A 102 -3.66 9.46 -17.99
C ALA A 102 -4.85 9.22 -18.93
N THR A 103 -5.91 8.60 -18.41
CA THR A 103 -7.11 8.29 -19.20
C THR A 103 -8.37 8.90 -18.60
N ASP A 104 -8.26 9.67 -17.51
CA ASP A 104 -9.35 10.31 -16.77
C ASP A 104 -10.47 9.37 -16.31
N ARG A 105 -10.20 8.06 -16.29
CA ARG A 105 -11.15 7.03 -15.89
C ARG A 105 -11.11 6.80 -14.38
N PRO A 106 -12.27 6.58 -13.75
CA PRO A 106 -12.32 6.16 -12.37
C PRO A 106 -11.74 4.74 -12.26
N VAL A 107 -11.00 4.49 -11.19
CA VAL A 107 -10.47 3.16 -10.85
C VAL A 107 -10.96 2.70 -9.48
N SER A 108 -11.11 1.40 -9.34
CA SER A 108 -11.45 0.74 -8.08
C SER A 108 -10.81 -0.64 -8.05
N PHE A 109 -9.93 -0.88 -7.08
CA PHE A 109 -9.23 -2.16 -6.92
C PHE A 109 -8.94 -2.44 -5.44
N ARG A 110 -8.71 -3.72 -5.12
CA ARG A 110 -8.40 -4.15 -3.75
C ARG A 110 -6.99 -4.70 -3.66
N SER A 111 -6.45 -4.67 -2.45
CA SER A 111 -5.21 -5.35 -2.10
C SER A 111 -5.44 -6.14 -0.81
N ILE A 112 -4.80 -7.31 -0.74
CA ILE A 112 -4.61 -8.04 0.51
C ILE A 112 -3.13 -7.95 0.84
N GLU A 113 -2.83 -7.45 2.02
CA GLU A 113 -1.49 -7.09 2.42
C GLU A 113 -1.21 -7.76 3.78
N LEU A 114 -0.01 -8.29 3.93
CA LEU A 114 0.50 -8.84 5.18
C LEU A 114 1.75 -8.07 5.55
N TYR A 115 1.83 -7.67 6.81
CA TYR A 115 2.95 -6.93 7.36
C TYR A 115 3.57 -7.71 8.52
N ARG A 116 4.89 -7.70 8.62
CA ARG A 116 5.63 -8.09 9.82
C ARG A 116 6.20 -6.84 10.49
N VAL A 117 5.98 -6.74 11.80
CA VAL A 117 6.46 -5.64 12.64
C VAL A 117 7.64 -6.13 13.48
N GLU A 118 8.67 -5.29 13.60
CA GLU A 118 9.84 -5.53 14.42
C GLU A 118 10.06 -4.33 15.35
N GLY A 119 9.91 -4.54 16.64
CA GLY A 119 9.93 -3.44 17.62
C GLY A 119 8.74 -2.50 17.42
N ASP A 120 9.03 -1.28 16.98
CA ASP A 120 8.07 -0.20 16.73
C ASP A 120 7.92 0.15 15.23
N ARG A 121 8.50 -0.66 14.33
CA ARG A 121 8.58 -0.39 12.89
C ARG A 121 8.13 -1.56 12.04
N ILE A 122 7.63 -1.25 10.85
CA ILE A 122 7.26 -2.24 9.84
C ILE A 122 8.54 -2.73 9.16
N ALA A 123 8.81 -4.03 9.26
CA ALA A 123 10.05 -4.62 8.77
C ALA A 123 9.91 -5.30 7.41
N GLU A 124 8.71 -5.79 7.10
CA GLU A 124 8.47 -6.54 5.88
C GLU A 124 7.00 -6.47 5.47
N GLU A 125 6.75 -6.46 4.17
CA GLU A 125 5.42 -6.57 3.59
C GLU A 125 5.35 -7.67 2.53
N TRP A 126 4.18 -8.29 2.43
CA TRP A 126 3.72 -9.06 1.29
C TRP A 126 2.46 -8.39 0.78
N VAL A 127 2.54 -7.81 -0.42
CA VAL A 127 1.42 -7.07 -1.02
C VAL A 127 0.81 -7.88 -2.16
N ALA A 128 -0.50 -7.79 -2.34
CA ALA A 128 -1.18 -8.43 -3.47
C ALA A 128 -2.32 -7.54 -4.00
N PRO A 129 -1.98 -6.42 -4.66
CA PRO A 129 -2.98 -5.60 -5.32
C PRO A 129 -3.55 -6.34 -6.53
N ASP A 130 -4.85 -6.18 -6.79
CA ASP A 130 -5.52 -6.66 -8.01
C ASP A 130 -5.08 -5.82 -9.22
N MET A 131 -3.82 -6.02 -9.62
CA MET A 131 -3.18 -5.30 -10.70
C MET A 131 -3.80 -5.62 -12.05
N ILE A 132 -4.35 -6.83 -12.22
CA ILE A 132 -5.04 -7.21 -13.46
C ILE A 132 -6.27 -6.31 -13.65
N SER A 133 -7.12 -6.21 -12.63
CA SER A 133 -8.30 -5.34 -12.70
C SER A 133 -7.92 -3.87 -12.85
N LEU A 134 -6.86 -3.40 -12.17
CA LEU A 134 -6.39 -2.01 -12.32
C LEU A 134 -5.92 -1.73 -13.75
N MET A 135 -5.04 -2.57 -14.30
CA MET A 135 -4.51 -2.40 -15.66
C MET A 135 -5.62 -2.44 -16.70
N GLN A 136 -6.63 -3.30 -16.56
CA GLN A 136 -7.80 -3.30 -17.46
C GLN A 136 -8.59 -1.98 -17.40
N GLN A 137 -8.72 -1.39 -16.21
CA GLN A 137 -9.44 -0.12 -16.02
C GLN A 137 -8.73 1.10 -16.60
N ILE A 138 -7.41 1.06 -16.79
CA ILE A 138 -6.61 2.17 -17.32
C ILE A 138 -6.08 1.93 -18.74
N SER A 139 -6.13 0.71 -19.25
CA SER A 139 -5.69 0.39 -20.62
C SER A 139 -6.63 1.03 -21.64
N PRO A 140 -6.12 1.68 -22.71
CA PRO A 140 -6.95 2.28 -23.75
C PRO A 140 -7.91 1.25 -24.36
N THR A 141 -9.13 1.69 -24.65
CA THR A 141 -10.08 0.85 -25.40
C THR A 141 -9.94 1.13 -26.90
N PRO A 142 -10.30 0.19 -27.78
CA PRO A 142 -10.21 0.38 -29.24
C PRO A 142 -10.97 1.61 -29.78
N THR A 143 -11.83 2.22 -28.97
CA THR A 143 -12.64 3.39 -29.32
C THR A 143 -11.96 4.73 -28.99
N ASP A 144 -10.78 4.71 -28.35
CA ASP A 144 -10.01 5.92 -27.98
C ASP A 144 -9.12 6.46 -29.14
N HIS A 145 -9.55 6.27 -30.39
CA HIS A 145 -8.87 6.73 -31.62
C HIS A 145 -9.62 7.87 -32.31
#